data_AF-A0A529HU27-F1
#
_entry.id   AF-A0A529HU27-F1
#
_cell.length_a   1.000
_cell.length_b   1.000
_cell.length_c   1.000
_cell.angle_alpha   90.00
_cell.angle_beta   90.00
_cell.angle_gamma   90.00
#
_symmetry.space_group_name_H-M   'P 1'
#
loop_
_entity.id
_entity.type
_entity.pdbx_description
1 polymer ?
#
loop_
_entity_poly.entity_id
_entity_poly.type
_entity_poly.pdbx_seq_one_letter_code
_entity_poly.pdbx_strand_id
1 'polypeptide(L)' 'GLAALTLVGDENGAGLVVGGTAKALPAGYRPGYDAARGIGGILAAIRAQRHRGETAAACLTRLGAAGIAEIYRQE' A
#
# COMPACT_ATOMS: atom_id res chain seq x y z
N GLY A 1 -7.85 -1.62 14.14
CA GLY A 1 -8.19 -0.20 13.89
C GLY A 1 -7.90 0.14 12.45
N LEU A 2 -8.25 1.35 12.01
CA LEU A 2 -7.90 1.86 10.68
C LEU A 2 -6.39 2.12 10.57
N ALA A 3 -5.81 1.83 9.40
CA ALA A 3 -4.43 2.14 9.08
C ALA A 3 -4.31 2.71 7.66
N ALA A 4 -3.32 3.56 7.43
CA ALA A 4 -3.04 4.10 6.10
C ALA A 4 -2.74 2.99 5.08
N LEU A 5 -2.03 1.95 5.52
CA LEU A 5 -1.80 0.71 4.78
C LEU A 5 -2.00 -0.45 5.77
N THR A 6 -2.77 -1.46 5.37
CA THR A 6 -2.87 -2.74 6.08
C THR A 6 -2.40 -3.85 5.15
N LEU A 7 -1.48 -4.67 5.63
CA LEU A 7 -1.07 -5.90 4.96
C LEU A 7 -1.90 -7.07 5.54
N VAL A 8 -2.48 -7.89 4.67
CA VAL A 8 -3.29 -9.06 5.03
C VAL A 8 -2.66 -10.28 4.39
N GLY A 9 -2.36 -11.32 5.18
CA GLY A 9 -1.92 -12.60 4.65
C GLY A 9 -3.12 -13.51 4.38
N ASP A 10 -3.20 -14.10 3.19
CA ASP A 10 -4.15 -15.17 2.87
C ASP A 10 -3.53 -16.20 1.88
N GLU A 11 -4.36 -17.09 1.34
CA GLU A 11 -3.93 -18.13 0.39
C GLU A 11 -3.30 -17.59 -0.92
N ASN A 12 -3.59 -16.34 -1.28
CA ASN A 12 -3.04 -15.65 -2.44
C ASN A 12 -1.73 -14.90 -2.13
N GLY A 13 -1.23 -14.97 -0.89
CA GLY A 13 -0.04 -14.29 -0.40
C GLY A 13 -0.38 -13.05 0.43
N ALA A 14 0.20 -11.90 0.07
CA ALA A 14 0.04 -10.66 0.82
C ALA A 14 -0.87 -9.67 0.08
N GLY A 15 -2.08 -9.49 0.59
CA GLY A 15 -3.04 -8.47 0.17
C GLY A 15 -2.75 -7.11 0.81
N LEU A 16 -2.94 -6.04 0.04
CA LEU A 16 -2.87 -4.66 0.52
C LEU A 16 -4.25 -4.01 0.59
N VAL A 17 -4.59 -3.48 1.77
CA VAL A 17 -5.75 -2.59 1.97
C VAL A 17 -5.22 -1.17 2.23
N VAL A 18 -5.72 -0.19 1.48
CA VAL A 18 -5.34 1.22 1.64
C VAL A 18 -6.40 1.97 2.44
N GLY A 19 -6.00 2.64 3.51
CA GLY A 19 -6.90 3.45 4.36
C GLY A 19 -7.95 2.63 5.13
N GLY A 20 -7.76 1.32 5.26
CA GLY A 20 -8.74 0.39 5.80
C GLY A 20 -8.21 -0.47 6.93
N THR A 21 -8.93 -1.57 7.18
CA THR A 21 -8.57 -2.56 8.20
C THR A 21 -8.35 -3.92 7.53
N ALA A 22 -7.76 -4.87 8.26
CA ALA A 22 -7.49 -6.21 7.74
C ALA A 22 -8.74 -7.01 7.32
N LYS A 23 -9.94 -6.61 7.77
CA LYS A 23 -11.20 -7.26 7.38
C LYS A 23 -11.72 -6.82 6.00
N ALA A 24 -11.17 -5.75 5.43
CA ALA A 24 -11.61 -5.23 4.14
C ALA A 24 -10.97 -6.05 3.00
N LEU A 25 -11.65 -6.08 1.86
CA LEU A 25 -11.12 -6.74 0.67
C LEU A 25 -9.83 -6.03 0.20
N PRO A 26 -8.71 -6.75 0.00
CA PRO A 26 -7.49 -6.15 -0.55
C PRO A 26 -7.70 -5.57 -1.94
N ALA A 27 -7.10 -4.41 -2.18
CA ALA A 27 -7.10 -3.75 -3.48
C ALA A 27 -6.07 -4.36 -4.45
N GLY A 28 -5.13 -5.16 -3.96
CA GLY A 28 -4.13 -5.86 -4.75
C GLY A 28 -3.38 -6.90 -3.93
N TYR A 29 -2.82 -7.88 -4.61
CA TYR A 29 -2.09 -9.00 -4.01
C TYR A 29 -0.67 -9.11 -4.55
N ARG A 30 0.21 -9.66 -3.73
CA ARG A 30 1.54 -10.14 -4.13
C ARG A 30 1.71 -11.59 -3.68
N PRO A 31 2.13 -12.49 -4.57
CA PRO A 31 2.31 -13.89 -4.23
C PRO A 31 3.52 -14.08 -3.30
N GLY A 32 3.46 -15.11 -2.44
CA GLY A 32 4.58 -15.56 -1.62
C GLY A 32 5.22 -14.45 -0.76
N TYR A 33 6.55 -14.40 -0.76
CA TYR A 33 7.34 -13.44 0.03
C TYR A 33 7.54 -12.08 -0.67
N ASP A 34 6.74 -11.76 -1.69
CA ASP A 34 6.99 -10.63 -2.59
C ASP A 34 6.37 -9.29 -2.14
N ALA A 35 5.69 -9.27 -0.98
CA ALA A 35 5.12 -8.05 -0.40
C ALA A 35 6.16 -6.92 -0.26
N ALA A 36 7.41 -7.28 0.04
CA ALA A 36 8.51 -6.33 0.19
C ALA A 36 8.76 -5.49 -1.07
N ARG A 37 8.60 -6.06 -2.28
CA ARG A 37 8.74 -5.31 -3.53
C ARG A 37 7.63 -4.28 -3.70
N GLY A 38 6.38 -4.68 -3.50
CA GLY A 38 5.23 -3.76 -3.54
C GLY A 38 5.34 -2.63 -2.51
N ILE A 39 5.74 -2.94 -1.27
CA ILE A 39 6.00 -1.92 -0.24
C ILE A 39 7.18 -1.01 -0.63
N GLY A 40 8.22 -1.57 -1.26
CA GLY A 40 9.35 -0.81 -1.80
C GLY A 40 8.91 0.23 -2.84
N GLY A 41 8.03 -0.15 -3.76
CA GLY A 41 7.44 0.76 -4.75
C GLY A 41 6.63 1.89 -4.09
N ILE A 42 5.81 1.58 -3.10
CA ILE A 42 5.04 2.59 -2.34
C ILE A 42 5.98 3.55 -1.60
N LEU A 43 7.05 3.02 -0.98
CA LEU A 43 8.04 3.84 -0.30
C LEU A 43 8.76 4.79 -1.28
N ALA A 44 9.10 4.31 -2.46
CA ALA A 44 9.68 5.13 -3.52
C ALA A 44 8.72 6.26 -3.95
N ALA A 45 7.43 5.95 -4.12
CA ALA A 45 6.42 6.95 -4.44
C ALA A 45 6.26 8.02 -3.35
N ILE A 46 6.24 7.62 -2.06
CA ILE A 46 6.23 8.58 -0.94
C ILE A 46 7.48 9.46 -0.99
N ARG A 47 8.67 8.89 -1.19
CA ARG A 47 9.92 9.67 -1.24
C ARG A 47 9.93 10.69 -2.37
N ALA A 48 9.37 10.33 -3.54
CA ALA A 48 9.34 11.19 -4.70
C ALA A 48 8.27 12.29 -4.61
N GLN A 49 7.11 11.99 -4.03
CA GLN A 49 5.94 12.86 -4.15
C GLN A 49 5.58 13.59 -2.86
N ARG A 50 6.11 13.21 -1.71
CA ARG A 50 5.77 13.83 -0.42
C ARG A 50 6.21 15.29 -0.37
N HIS A 51 5.28 16.18 -0.07
CA HIS A 51 5.56 17.60 0.09
C HIS A 51 6.35 17.87 1.39
N ARG A 52 7.06 19.00 1.46
CA ARG A 52 7.81 19.39 2.66
C ARG A 52 6.84 19.59 3.83
N GLY A 53 7.07 18.87 4.93
CA GLY A 53 6.22 18.89 6.12
C GLY A 53 4.99 17.95 6.05
N GLU A 54 4.73 17.29 4.92
CA GLU A 54 3.65 16.32 4.78
C GLU A 54 4.01 15.00 5.49
N THR A 55 3.05 14.38 6.19
CA THR A 55 3.24 13.05 6.78
C THR A 55 3.14 11.97 5.70
N ALA A 56 3.70 10.78 5.95
CA ALA A 56 3.54 9.67 5.02
C ALA A 56 2.06 9.29 4.81
N ALA A 57 1.25 9.33 5.87
CA ALA A 57 -0.18 9.06 5.77
C ALA A 57 -0.91 10.08 4.89
N ALA A 58 -0.63 11.39 5.05
CA ALA A 58 -1.21 12.43 4.21
C ALA A 58 -0.79 12.29 2.73
N CYS A 59 0.48 11.98 2.48
CA CYS A 59 0.98 11.68 1.14
C CYS A 59 0.22 10.50 0.52
N LEU A 60 0.06 9.40 1.27
CA LEU A 60 -0.68 8.24 0.79
C LEU A 60 -2.16 8.57 0.49
N THR A 61 -2.82 9.34 1.37
CA THR A 61 -4.20 9.80 1.13
C THR A 61 -4.31 10.60 -0.15
N ARG A 62 -3.35 11.50 -0.43
CA ARG A 62 -3.31 12.31 -1.66
C ARG A 62 -3.00 11.48 -2.91
N LEU A 63 -2.10 10.50 -2.82
CA LEU A 63 -1.81 9.57 -3.91
C LEU A 63 -3.01 8.68 -4.26
N GLY A 64 -3.89 8.46 -3.28
CA GLY A 64 -5.14 7.75 -3.46
C GLY A 64 -4.98 6.22 -3.51
N ALA A 65 -6.05 5.53 -3.13
CA ALA A 65 -6.05 4.07 -3.01
C ALA A 65 -5.76 3.34 -4.32
N ALA A 66 -6.31 3.83 -5.44
CA ALA A 66 -6.12 3.21 -6.75
C ALA A 66 -4.65 3.26 -7.21
N GLY A 67 -4.00 4.42 -7.07
CA GLY A 67 -2.59 4.57 -7.43
C GLY A 67 -1.66 3.74 -6.55
N ILE A 68 -1.93 3.70 -5.24
CA ILE A 68 -1.15 2.88 -4.30
C ILE A 68 -1.32 1.38 -4.60
N ALA A 69 -2.55 0.94 -4.87
CA ALA A 69 -2.82 -0.46 -5.21
C ALA A 69 -2.16 -0.86 -6.51
N GLU A 70 -2.10 0.04 -7.49
CA GLU A 70 -1.40 -0.18 -8.75
C GLU A 70 0.11 -0.34 -8.53
N ILE A 71 0.74 0.61 -7.82
CA ILE A 71 2.17 0.52 -7.46
C ILE A 71 2.47 -0.78 -6.71
N TYR A 72 1.58 -1.20 -5.79
CA TYR A 72 1.76 -2.44 -5.05
C TYR A 72 1.80 -3.67 -5.96
N ARG A 73 1.01 -3.69 -7.04
CA ARG A 73 0.94 -4.82 -7.99
C ARG A 73 2.06 -4.85 -9.04
N GLN A 74 2.67 -3.71 -9.36
CA GLN A 74 3.67 -3.59 -10.43
C GLN A 74 5.01 -4.27 -10.12
N GLU A 75 5.39 -5.29 -10.89
CA GLU A 75 6.62 -6.09 -10.70
C GLU A 75 7.92 -5.29 -10.60
#